data_AF-W5SFW7-F1
#
_entry.id   AF-W5SFW7-F1
#
_cell.length_a   1.000
_cell.length_b   1.000
_cell.length_c   1.000
_cell.angle_alpha   90.00
_cell.angle_beta   90.00
_cell.angle_gamma   90.00
#
_symmetry.space_group_name_H-M   'P 1'
#
loop_
_entity.id
_entity.type
_entity.pdbx_description
1 polymer ?
#
loop_
_entity_poly.entity_id
_entity_poly.type
_entity_poly.pdbx_seq_one_letter_code
_entity_poly.pdbx_strand_id
1 'polypeptide(L)'
;MYGICIDICEITRTATVIPITNNFEGYLAASDQSIKIADKLDFDSNGMLIKVENGGKRMINVVALSDAFSIDLASDDSTRKGQYVMHFVKVSVYGNRL
;
A
#
# COMPACT_ATOMS: atom_id res chain seq x y z
N MET A 1 -9.05 -8.64 -12.99
CA MET A 1 -8.71 -7.21 -13.08
C MET A 1 -8.42 -6.73 -11.67
N TYR A 2 -7.23 -6.20 -11.41
CA TYR A 2 -6.85 -5.67 -10.10
C TYR A 2 -6.96 -4.14 -10.12
N GLY A 3 -7.33 -3.56 -9.00
CA GLY A 3 -7.53 -2.12 -8.87
C GLY A 3 -7.41 -1.65 -7.43
N ILE A 4 -7.18 -0.36 -7.25
CA ILE A 4 -7.10 0.30 -5.95
C ILE A 4 -8.48 0.90 -5.66
N CYS A 5 -9.13 0.40 -4.62
CA CYS A 5 -10.37 0.99 -4.12
C CYS A 5 -10.04 2.32 -3.44
N ILE A 6 -10.63 3.40 -3.93
CA ILE A 6 -10.40 4.76 -3.40
C ILE A 6 -11.60 5.32 -2.65
N ASP A 7 -12.79 4.73 -2.85
CA ASP A 7 -14.01 5.15 -2.19
C ASP A 7 -15.03 4.01 -2.16
N ILE A 8 -15.83 3.97 -1.08
CA ILE A 8 -16.93 3.02 -0.91
C ILE A 8 -18.16 3.82 -0.49
N CYS A 9 -19.17 3.85 -1.36
CA CYS A 9 -20.47 4.37 -1.00
C CYS A 9 -21.35 3.25 -0.45
N GLU A 10 -21.56 3.24 0.86
CA GLU A 10 -22.34 2.19 1.54
C GLU A 10 -23.83 2.22 1.17
N ILE A 11 -24.38 3.40 0.86
CA ILE A 11 -25.79 3.59 0.49
C ILE A 11 -26.09 2.87 -0.84
N THR A 12 -25.26 3.12 -1.85
CA THR A 12 -25.42 2.51 -3.18
C THR A 12 -24.74 1.15 -3.28
N ARG A 13 -23.94 0.77 -2.28
CA ARG A 13 -23.10 -0.44 -2.26
C ARG A 13 -22.14 -0.50 -3.45
N THR A 14 -21.64 0.67 -3.87
CA THR A 14 -20.70 0.78 -4.99
C THR A 14 -19.33 1.20 -4.49
N ALA A 15 -18.29 0.53 -4.98
CA ALA A 15 -16.90 0.92 -4.76
C ALA A 15 -16.34 1.60 -6.01
N THR A 16 -15.65 2.73 -5.82
CA THR A 16 -14.89 3.38 -6.89
C THR A 16 -13.48 2.81 -6.89
N VAL A 17 -13.09 2.23 -8.03
CA VAL A 17 -11.81 1.52 -8.18
C VAL A 17 -11.00 2.13 -9.32
N ILE A 18 -9.77 2.52 -9.03
CA ILE A 18 -8.79 2.89 -10.07
C ILE A 18 -8.16 1.59 -10.59
N PRO A 19 -8.30 1.26 -11.88
CA PRO A 19 -7.64 0.09 -12.44
C PRO A 19 -6.13 0.29 -12.51
N ILE A 20 -5.37 -0.72 -12.10
CA ILE A 20 -3.90 -0.69 -12.06
C ILE A 20 -3.26 -0.72 -13.47
N THR A 21 -4.07 -0.88 -14.53
CA THR A 21 -3.62 -0.64 -15.91
C THR A 21 -3.22 0.81 -16.16
N ASN A 22 -3.65 1.74 -15.31
CA ASN A 22 -3.15 3.11 -15.25
C ASN A 22 -2.08 3.25 -14.17
N ASN A 23 -1.17 4.20 -14.37
CA ASN A 23 -0.22 4.57 -13.33
C ASN A 23 -0.96 5.19 -12.15
N PHE A 24 -0.74 4.66 -10.95
CA PHE A 24 -1.20 5.24 -9.69
C PHE A 24 0.01 5.64 -8.85
N GLU A 25 -0.05 6.81 -8.24
CA GLU A 25 0.89 7.23 -7.21
C GLU A 25 0.15 7.65 -5.95
N GLY A 26 0.62 7.19 -4.80
CA GLY A 26 -0.03 7.48 -3.53
C GLY A 26 0.67 6.85 -2.33
N TYR A 27 0.15 7.10 -1.14
CA TYR A 27 0.60 6.45 0.09
C TYR A 27 -0.25 5.21 0.33
N LEU A 28 0.41 4.06 0.49
CA LEU A 28 -0.24 2.79 0.82
C LEU A 28 0.35 2.22 2.11
N ALA A 29 -0.43 1.35 2.75
CA ALA A 29 -0.04 0.71 4.00
C ALA A 29 1.08 -0.32 3.78
N ALA A 30 2.05 -0.33 4.68
CA ALA A 30 3.21 -1.21 4.68
C ALA A 30 3.15 -2.17 5.88
N SER A 31 3.63 -3.39 5.68
CA SER A 31 3.74 -4.40 6.73
C SER A 31 4.72 -4.00 7.84
N ASP A 32 5.80 -3.30 7.49
CA ASP A 32 6.83 -2.84 8.42
C ASP A 32 7.55 -1.56 7.93
N GLN A 33 8.46 -1.04 8.77
CA GLN A 33 9.31 0.13 8.47
C GLN A 33 10.58 -0.21 7.67
N SER A 34 10.81 -1.47 7.32
CA SER A 34 12.04 -1.90 6.65
C SER A 34 12.11 -1.45 5.19
N ILE A 35 10.96 -1.11 4.59
CA ILE A 35 10.85 -0.64 3.20
C ILE A 35 11.58 0.69 3.02
N LYS A 36 12.43 0.72 1.99
CA LYS A 36 13.24 1.86 1.57
C LYS A 36 12.87 2.34 0.18
N ILE A 37 13.20 3.59 -0.11
CA ILE A 37 13.07 4.15 -1.46
C ILE A 37 13.71 3.21 -2.50
N ALA A 38 13.05 3.09 -3.66
CA ALA A 38 13.41 2.20 -4.76
C ALA A 38 13.27 0.69 -4.50
N ASP A 39 12.85 0.25 -3.31
CA ASP A 39 12.46 -1.15 -3.11
C ASP A 39 11.32 -1.53 -4.06
N LYS A 40 11.44 -2.72 -4.65
CA LYS A 40 10.34 -3.37 -5.36
C LYS A 40 9.44 -4.05 -4.35
N LEU A 41 8.14 -3.84 -4.45
CA LEU A 41 7.18 -4.29 -3.45
C LEU A 41 6.14 -5.25 -4.03
N ASP A 42 5.52 -6.06 -3.16
CA ASP A 42 4.30 -6.82 -3.42
C ASP A 42 3.21 -6.47 -2.41
N PHE A 43 1.99 -6.93 -2.69
CA PHE A 43 0.93 -7.00 -1.68
C PHE A 43 0.94 -8.37 -1.00
N ASP A 44 0.90 -8.39 0.33
CA ASP A 44 0.64 -9.60 1.09
C ASP A 44 -0.84 -10.02 1.01
N SER A 45 -1.20 -11.11 1.71
CA SER A 45 -2.58 -11.60 1.74
C SER A 45 -3.58 -10.66 2.42
N ASN A 46 -3.10 -9.65 3.15
CA ASN A 46 -3.90 -8.64 3.82
C ASN A 46 -3.98 -7.33 3.02
N GLY A 47 -3.32 -7.26 1.86
CA GLY A 47 -3.25 -6.05 1.05
C GLY A 47 -2.23 -5.02 1.55
N MET A 48 -1.30 -5.43 2.42
CA MET A 48 -0.19 -4.60 2.92
C MET A 48 1.04 -4.75 2.04
N LEU A 49 1.83 -3.69 1.91
CA LEU A 49 3.06 -3.72 1.13
C LEU A 49 4.18 -4.48 1.86
N ILE A 50 4.84 -5.38 1.14
CA ILE A 50 6.01 -6.15 1.57
C ILE A 50 7.12 -6.03 0.52
N LYS A 51 8.38 -6.25 0.91
CA LYS A 51 9.48 -6.36 -0.06
C LYS A 51 9.29 -7.63 -0.92
N VAL A 52 9.72 -7.56 -2.17
CA VAL A 52 9.79 -8.76 -3.02
C VAL A 52 10.82 -9.74 -2.46
N GLU A 53 10.39 -10.91 -2.03
CA GLU A 53 11.31 -11.97 -1.59
C GLU A 53 11.71 -12.93 -2.73
N ASN A 54 10.90 -13.09 -3.80
CA ASN A 54 11.26 -13.93 -4.96
C ASN A 54 10.58 -13.50 -6.29
N GLY A 55 11.33 -13.61 -7.39
CA GLY A 55 11.04 -13.05 -8.72
C GLY A 55 10.01 -13.82 -9.57
N GLY A 56 8.82 -14.10 -9.00
CA GLY A 56 7.69 -14.59 -9.77
C GLY A 56 7.17 -13.56 -10.78
N LYS A 57 6.56 -14.02 -11.89
CA LYS A 57 5.97 -13.14 -12.89
C LYS A 57 4.74 -12.45 -12.30
N ARG A 58 4.84 -11.15 -12.03
CA ARG A 58 3.74 -10.35 -11.45
C ARG A 58 2.93 -9.65 -12.53
N MET A 59 1.62 -9.54 -12.30
CA MET A 59 0.73 -8.76 -13.16
C MET A 59 0.84 -7.26 -12.90
N ILE A 60 1.33 -6.88 -11.71
CA ILE A 60 1.43 -5.51 -11.21
C ILE A 60 2.86 -5.26 -10.77
N ASN A 61 3.38 -4.07 -11.05
CA ASN A 61 4.64 -3.58 -10.53
C ASN A 61 4.37 -2.50 -9.47
N VAL A 62 5.06 -2.59 -8.34
CA VAL A 62 5.01 -1.59 -7.26
C VAL A 62 6.44 -1.22 -6.89
N VAL A 63 6.73 0.08 -6.83
CA VAL A 63 8.03 0.62 -6.42
C VAL A 63 7.85 1.69 -5.35
N ALA A 64 8.66 1.62 -4.30
CA ALA A 64 8.73 2.63 -3.27
C ALA A 64 9.33 3.95 -3.79
N LEU A 65 8.63 5.06 -3.59
CA LEU A 65 9.08 6.42 -3.87
C LEU A 65 9.57 7.16 -2.62
N SER A 66 9.49 6.52 -1.45
CA SER A 66 10.00 7.02 -0.17
C SER A 66 10.44 5.86 0.72
N ASP A 67 11.13 6.16 1.81
CA ASP A 67 11.19 5.24 2.96
C ASP A 67 9.80 5.11 3.60
N ALA A 68 9.56 3.98 4.26
CA ALA A 68 8.37 3.82 5.09
C ALA A 68 8.45 4.71 6.34
N PHE A 69 7.32 5.29 6.71
CA PHE A 69 7.14 6.06 7.94
C PHE A 69 5.97 5.49 8.74
N SER A 70 5.72 6.02 9.93
CA SER A 70 4.67 5.47 10.80
C SER A 70 3.83 6.52 11.47
N ILE A 71 2.58 6.16 11.69
CA ILE A 71 1.60 6.97 12.39
C ILE A 71 1.14 6.14 13.58
N ASP A 72 1.28 6.69 14.78
CA ASP A 72 0.62 6.19 15.98
C ASP A 72 -0.79 6.78 16.02
N LEU A 73 -1.79 5.94 15.82
CA LEU A 73 -3.20 6.35 15.79
C LEU A 73 -3.74 6.70 17.18
N ALA A 74 -2.99 6.39 18.25
CA ALA A 74 -3.32 6.71 19.62
C ALA A 74 -2.26 7.63 20.26
N SER A 75 -1.61 8.49 19.47
CA SER A 75 -0.50 9.35 19.91
C SER A 75 -0.79 10.17 21.17
N ASP A 76 -2.06 10.57 21.33
CA ASP A 76 -2.52 11.47 22.38
C ASP A 76 -3.03 10.72 23.64
N ASP A 77 -3.17 9.40 23.56
CA ASP A 77 -3.56 8.55 24.68
C ASP A 77 -2.33 7.84 25.26
N SER A 78 -1.85 8.35 26.39
CA SER A 78 -0.66 7.83 27.08
C SER A 78 -0.76 6.36 27.49
N THR A 79 -1.96 5.81 27.64
CA THR A 79 -2.18 4.40 28.02
C THR A 79 -2.10 3.44 26.83
N ARG A 80 -2.35 3.96 25.62
CA ARG A 80 -2.42 3.20 24.36
C ARG A 80 -1.34 3.59 23.35
N LYS A 81 -0.50 4.57 23.69
CA LYS A 81 0.61 5.04 22.86
C LYS A 81 1.50 3.88 22.42
N GLY A 82 1.78 3.82 21.13
CA GLY A 82 2.58 2.78 20.49
C GLY A 82 1.87 1.45 20.25
N GLN A 83 0.61 1.27 20.71
CA GLN A 83 -0.14 0.03 20.47
C GLN A 83 -0.81 -0.02 19.10
N TYR A 84 -1.16 1.14 18.54
CA TYR A 84 -1.91 1.26 17.28
C TYR A 84 -1.06 1.99 16.23
N VAL A 85 0.08 1.41 15.89
CA VAL A 85 1.01 1.96 14.91
C VAL A 85 0.74 1.36 13.53
N MET A 86 0.56 2.23 12.54
CA MET A 86 0.48 1.84 11.13
C MET A 86 1.70 2.36 10.37
N HIS A 87 2.19 1.56 9.42
CA HIS A 87 3.28 1.95 8.53
C HIS A 87 2.74 2.33 7.17
N PHE A 88 3.31 3.38 6.57
CA PHE A 88 2.92 3.87 5.25
C PHE A 88 4.16 4.15 4.40
N VAL A 89 4.04 3.99 3.09
CA VAL A 89 5.09 4.30 2.13
C VAL A 89 4.47 4.91 0.87
N LYS A 90 5.14 5.93 0.31
CA LYS A 90 4.75 6.48 -0.99
C LYS A 90 5.16 5.49 -2.08
N VAL A 91 4.27 5.17 -3.01
CA VAL A 91 4.55 4.21 -4.09
C VAL A 91 4.09 4.70 -5.45
N SER A 92 4.68 4.11 -6.49
CA SER A 92 4.11 4.05 -7.83
C SER A 92 3.65 2.63 -8.11
N VAL A 93 2.42 2.47 -8.60
CA VAL A 93 1.79 1.21 -8.95
C VAL A 93 1.39 1.26 -10.43
N TYR A 94 1.82 0.28 -11.21
CA TYR A 94 1.53 0.22 -12.65
C TYR A 94 1.49 -1.22 -13.14
N GLY A 95 0.55 -1.51 -14.05
CA GLY A 95 0.43 -2.81 -14.68
C GLY A 95 1.60 -3.10 -15.62
N ASN A 96 1.87 -4.39 -15.86
CA ASN A 96 2.68 -4.76 -17.02
C ASN A 96 1.91 -4.39 -18.30
N ARG A 97 2.53 -3.55 -19.15
CA ARG A 97 2.05 -3.37 -20.52
C ARG A 97 2.20 -4.73 -21.21
N LEU A 98 1.07 -5.39 -21.46
CA LEU A 98 0.98 -6.56 -22.34
C LEU A 98 1.29 -6.15 -23.78
#